data_AF-A0A352VSV3-F1
#
_entry.id   AF-A0A352VSV3-F1
#
_cell.length_a   1.000
_cell.length_b   1.000
_cell.length_c   1.000
_cell.angle_alpha   90.00
_cell.angle_beta   90.00
_cell.angle_gamma   90.00
#
_symmetry.space_group_name_H-M   'P 1'
#
loop_
_entity.id
_entity.type
_entity.pdbx_description
1 polymer ?
#
loop_
_entity_poly.entity_id
_entity_poly.type
_entity_poly.pdbx_seq_one_letter_code
_entity_poly.pdbx_strand_id
1 'polypeptide(L)' 'MQRSVPDSGDSPTVLLLAGEASGDHHGAGVARALRRRLPNARLLGLGGPLMQREGVELLAGL' A
#
# COMPACT_ATOMS: atom_id res chain seq x y z
N MET A 1 7.48 -9.06 24.19
CA MET A 1 6.38 -8.67 23.28
C MET A 1 6.65 -9.32 21.93
N GLN A 2 6.16 -10.54 21.74
CA GLN A 2 6.40 -11.31 20.52
C GLN A 2 5.34 -10.88 19.49
N ARG A 3 5.75 -10.19 18.42
CA ARG A 3 4.86 -9.93 17.28
C ARG A 3 4.62 -11.28 16.62
N SER A 4 3.42 -11.83 16.76
CA SER A 4 2.99 -12.99 15.96
C SER A 4 3.19 -12.62 14.49
N VAL A 5 4.12 -13.31 13.84
CA VAL A 5 4.24 -13.30 12.38
C VAL A 5 2.91 -13.89 11.88
N PRO A 6 2.16 -13.19 11.00
CA PRO A 6 0.90 -13.72 10.51
C PRO A 6 1.15 -15.07 9.84
N ASP A 7 0.30 -16.05 10.17
CA ASP A 7 0.35 -17.39 9.61
C ASP A 7 0.38 -17.33 8.07
N SER A 8 1.16 -18.21 7.46
CA SER A 8 1.50 -18.27 6.03
C SER A 8 0.31 -18.51 5.06
N GLY A 9 -0.93 -18.24 5.50
CA GLY A 9 -2.16 -18.23 4.69
C GLY A 9 -2.77 -16.85 4.49
N ASP A 10 -2.48 -15.85 5.34
CA ASP A 10 -3.06 -14.51 5.21
C ASP A 10 -2.12 -13.56 4.48
N SER A 11 -2.60 -13.03 3.36
CA SER A 11 -1.83 -12.06 2.59
C SER A 11 -1.72 -10.74 3.38
N PRO A 12 -0.51 -10.14 3.47
CA PRO A 12 -0.30 -9.02 4.37
C PRO A 12 -1.13 -7.81 3.95
N THR A 13 -1.60 -7.06 4.95
CA THR A 13 -2.18 -5.73 4.72
C THR A 13 -1.10 -4.68 4.95
N VAL A 14 -0.90 -3.80 3.96
CA VAL A 14 0.10 -2.73 3.99
C VAL A 14 -0.61 -1.38 3.90
N LEU A 15 -0.32 -0.48 4.84
CA LEU A 15 -0.80 0.90 4.83
C LEU A 15 0.31 1.82 4.31
N LEU A 16 0.01 2.60 3.25
CA LEU A 16 0.91 3.57 2.63
C LEU A 16 0.40 5.00 2.93
N LEU A 17 1.26 5.86 3.49
CA LEU A 17 0.88 7.22 3.87
C LEU A 17 1.70 8.24 3.06
N ALA A 18 1.03 8.99 2.18
CA ALA A 18 1.58 10.11 1.44
C ALA A 18 0.86 11.41 1.85
N GLY A 19 1.64 12.43 2.24
CA GLY A 19 1.13 13.73 2.69
C GLY A 19 1.15 14.83 1.63
N GLU A 20 1.68 14.55 0.44
CA GLU A 20 1.77 15.50 -0.68
C GLU A 20 1.88 14.76 -2.03
N ALA A 21 1.73 15.49 -3.14
CA ALA A 21 1.75 14.93 -4.49
C ALA A 21 3.06 14.19 -4.83
N SER A 22 4.20 14.68 -4.32
CA SER A 22 5.47 13.96 -4.49
C SER A 22 5.45 12.60 -3.78
N GLY A 23 4.81 12.52 -2.61
CA GLY A 23 4.56 11.29 -1.86
C GLY A 23 3.65 10.32 -2.61
N ASP A 24 2.61 10.82 -3.29
CA ASP A 24 1.73 10.00 -4.14
C ASP A 24 2.51 9.32 -5.28
N HIS A 25 3.39 10.06 -5.95
CA HIS A 25 4.24 9.52 -7.01
C HIS A 25 5.19 8.41 -6.49
N HIS A 26 5.88 8.64 -5.37
CA HIS A 26 6.76 7.63 -4.78
C HIS A 26 5.96 6.43 -4.24
N GLY A 27 4.82 6.69 -3.59
CA GLY A 27 3.91 5.69 -3.06
C GLY A 27 3.36 4.75 -4.14
N ALA A 28 3.02 5.30 -5.31
CA ALA A 28 2.64 4.51 -6.48
C ALA A 28 3.78 3.55 -6.91
N GLY A 29 5.02 4.03 -6.93
CA GLY A 29 6.19 3.18 -7.21
C GLY A 29 6.35 2.01 -6.23
N VAL A 30 6.09 2.26 -4.95
CA VAL A 30 6.09 1.23 -3.89
C VAL A 30 4.93 0.25 -4.08
N ALA A 31 3.71 0.74 -4.28
CA ALA A 31 2.52 -0.09 -4.51
C ALA A 31 2.71 -1.02 -5.70
N ARG A 32 3.24 -0.51 -6.82
CA ARG A 32 3.58 -1.28 -8.01
C ARG A 32 4.58 -2.40 -7.70
N ALA A 33 5.61 -2.11 -6.92
CA ALA A 33 6.61 -3.11 -6.52
C ALA A 33 6.02 -4.17 -5.57
N LEU A 34 5.17 -3.76 -4.64
CA LEU A 34 4.45 -4.66 -3.73
C LEU A 34 3.51 -5.58 -4.50
N ARG A 35 2.72 -5.07 -5.45
CA ARG A 35 1.85 -5.91 -6.29
C ARG A 35 2.61 -6.99 -7.06
N ARG A 36 3.85 -6.71 -7.51
CA ARG A 36 4.69 -7.73 -8.16
C ARG A 36 5.22 -8.79 -7.21
N ARG A 37 5.54 -8.42 -5.96
CA ARG A 37 6.17 -9.33 -4.98
C ARG A 37 5.15 -10.08 -4.12
N LEU A 38 4.03 -9.44 -3.85
CA LEU A 38 2.95 -9.86 -2.96
C LEU A 38 1.62 -9.57 -3.65
N PRO A 39 1.27 -10.31 -4.72
CA PRO A 39 0.10 -10.01 -5.55
C PRO A 39 -1.22 -9.99 -4.76
N ASN A 40 -1.29 -10.82 -3.72
CA ASN A 40 -2.47 -10.95 -2.87
C ASN A 40 -2.49 -9.97 -1.69
N ALA A 41 -1.44 -9.15 -1.49
CA ALA A 41 -1.43 -8.18 -0.41
C ALA A 41 -2.58 -7.17 -0.57
N ARG A 42 -3.21 -6.82 0.55
CA ARG A 42 -4.16 -5.72 0.58
C ARG A 42 -3.39 -4.42 0.79
N LEU A 43 -3.59 -3.46 -0.12
CA LEU A 43 -2.93 -2.17 -0.05
C LEU A 43 -3.96 -1.11 0.34
N LEU A 44 -3.73 -0.44 1.47
CA LEU A 44 -4.51 0.68 1.98
C LEU A 44 -3.66 1.95 1.92
N GLY A 45 -4.26 3.14 1.83
CA GLY A 45 -3.45 4.35 1.95
C GLY A 45 -4.16 5.67 2.14
N LEU A 46 -3.35 6.67 2.48
CA LEU A 46 -3.63 8.08 2.31
C LEU A 46 -2.72 8.58 1.19
N GLY A 47 -3.28 9.20 0.16
CA GLY A 47 -2.50 9.55 -1.02
C GLY A 47 -3.37 10.07 -2.15
N GLY A 48 -2.80 10.08 -3.35
CA GLY A 48 -3.41 10.69 -4.52
C GLY A 48 -3.77 9.70 -5.62
N PRO A 49 -4.11 10.23 -6.80
CA PRO A 49 -4.55 9.41 -7.93
C PRO A 49 -3.51 8.40 -8.43
N LEU A 50 -2.21 8.63 -8.23
CA LEU A 50 -1.17 7.70 -8.70
C LEU A 50 -1.15 6.43 -7.85
N MET A 51 -1.24 6.54 -6.53
CA MET A 51 -1.36 5.39 -5.63
C MET A 51 -2.64 4.60 -5.93
N GLN A 52 -3.76 5.29 -6.15
CA GLN A 52 -5.04 4.64 -6.47
C GLN A 52 -4.96 3.80 -7.77
N ARG A 53 -4.27 4.31 -8.80
CA ARG A 53 -4.07 3.59 -10.07
C ARG A 53 -3.28 2.29 -9.92
N GLU A 54 -2.41 2.21 -8.93
CA GLU A 54 -1.61 1.00 -8.60
C GLU A 54 -2.38 0.03 -7.68
N GLY A 55 -3.67 0.28 -7.44
CA GLY A 55 -4.55 -0.59 -6.68
C GLY A 55 -4.41 -0.43 -5.16
N VAL A 56 -4.03 0.77 -4.70
CA VAL A 56 -4.16 1.17 -3.30
C VAL A 56 -5.58 1.64 -3.03
N GLU A 57 -6.24 1.06 -2.03
CA GLU A 57 -7.54 1.52 -1.53
C GLU A 57 -7.31 2.78 -0.68
N LEU A 58 -7.75 3.94 -1.17
CA LEU A 58 -7.58 5.20 -0.46
C LEU A 58 -8.63 5.35 0.65
N LEU A 59 -8.17 5.54 1.88
CA LEU A 59 -8.99 5.85 3.05
C LEU A 59 -9.30 7.35 3.15
N ALA A 60 -8.40 8.20 2.64
CA ALA A 60 -8.64 9.60 2.35
C ALA A 60 -7.71 10.07 1.22
N GLY A 61 -8.14 11.07 0.47
CA GLY A 61 -7.40 11.65 -0.64
C GLY A 61 -6.50 12.82 -0.23
N LEU A 62 -5.52 13.12 -1.09
CA LEU A 62 -4.78 14.38 -1.14
C LEU A 62 -5.58 15.50 -1.81
#